data_AF-E1RDE9-F1
#
_entry.id   AF-E1RDE9-F1
#
_cell.length_a   1.000
_cell.length_b   1.000
_cell.length_c   1.000
_cell.angle_alpha   90.00
_cell.angle_beta   90.00
_cell.angle_gamma   90.00
#
_symmetry.space_group_name_H-M   'P 1'
#
loop_
_entity.id
_entity.type
_entity.pdbx_description
1 polymer ?
#
loop_
_entity_poly.entity_id
_entity_poly.type
_entity_poly.pdbx_seq_one_letter_code
_entity_poly.pdbx_strand_id
1 'polypeptide(L)'
;MELTGVARGLDRVLYIILFVVLVFFSLMNLFVFIINWETWFFGIRLAGLNAGIVLFIYFLVPAILAYLLYMYPGKTAITSILSVFFFVFTFISSSITTIQLSNGVKSFNGFMAIFVVISLAVLAGHLIAGRFYDREEYHKENNNEGEVSKTDLEGIMGKNPIYDLLIPAIAAFFIVLLFGIAMLIPALFLLIVISVIMISKRATGTGERSKRERLNMHYARLLFAMGIMMIIFVILLYFVPVFFMTNRG
;
A
#
# COMPACT_ATOMS: atom_id res chain seq x y z
N MET A 1 -23.04 -11.90 -27.71
CA MET A 1 -22.23 -10.98 -26.90
C MET A 1 -21.23 -11.84 -26.15
N GLU A 2 -19.94 -11.60 -26.41
CA GLU A 2 -18.84 -12.54 -26.22
C GLU A 2 -18.47 -12.74 -24.76
N LEU A 3 -19.01 -13.79 -24.12
CA LEU A 3 -18.62 -14.23 -22.77
C LEU A 3 -17.10 -14.43 -22.65
N THR A 4 -16.46 -14.86 -23.74
CA THR A 4 -15.01 -14.93 -23.87
C THR A 4 -14.40 -13.55 -23.67
N GLY A 5 -14.70 -12.57 -24.52
CA GLY A 5 -14.13 -11.21 -24.43
C GLY A 5 -14.23 -10.57 -23.04
N VAL A 6 -15.37 -10.75 -22.36
CA VAL A 6 -15.57 -10.27 -20.97
C VAL A 6 -14.64 -10.98 -19.98
N ALA A 7 -14.49 -12.30 -20.09
CA ALA A 7 -13.58 -13.06 -19.24
C ALA A 7 -12.09 -12.68 -19.46
N ARG A 8 -11.68 -12.32 -20.69
CA ARG A 8 -10.31 -11.80 -20.96
C ARG A 8 -10.09 -10.47 -20.25
N GLY A 9 -11.07 -9.57 -20.37
CA GLY A 9 -11.03 -8.26 -19.74
C GLY A 9 -10.92 -8.38 -18.22
N LEU A 10 -11.73 -9.26 -17.63
CA LEU A 10 -11.71 -9.51 -16.18
C LEU A 10 -10.35 -10.06 -15.72
N ASP A 11 -9.79 -11.05 -16.42
CA ASP A 11 -8.50 -11.63 -16.07
C ASP A 11 -7.36 -10.60 -16.13
N ARG A 12 -7.38 -9.73 -17.15
CA ARG A 12 -6.42 -8.62 -17.27
C ARG A 12 -6.55 -7.61 -16.12
N VAL A 13 -7.77 -7.31 -15.68
CA VAL A 13 -8.00 -6.41 -14.53
C VAL A 13 -7.49 -7.06 -13.24
N LEU A 14 -7.81 -8.33 -13.00
CA LEU A 14 -7.34 -9.07 -11.82
C LEU A 14 -5.81 -9.18 -11.77
N TYR A 15 -5.18 -9.40 -12.92
CA TYR A 15 -3.73 -9.36 -13.08
C TYR A 15 -3.14 -8.02 -12.63
N ILE A 16 -3.69 -6.89 -13.12
CA ILE A 16 -3.22 -5.55 -12.78
C ILE A 16 -3.40 -5.29 -11.28
N ILE A 17 -4.55 -5.69 -10.71
CA ILE A 17 -4.82 -5.54 -9.27
C ILE A 17 -3.76 -6.28 -8.45
N LEU A 18 -3.47 -7.53 -8.77
CA LEU A 18 -2.46 -8.31 -8.06
C LEU A 18 -1.07 -7.69 -8.18
N PHE A 19 -0.70 -7.25 -9.39
CA PHE A 19 0.57 -6.57 -9.63
C PHE A 19 0.73 -5.33 -8.76
N VAL A 20 -0.28 -4.45 -8.76
CA VAL A 20 -0.29 -3.22 -7.95
C VAL A 20 -0.17 -3.54 -6.47
N VAL A 21 -0.91 -4.54 -5.96
CA VAL A 21 -0.84 -4.96 -4.55
C VAL A 21 0.54 -5.45 -4.17
N LEU A 22 1.18 -6.29 -5.00
CA LEU A 22 2.52 -6.81 -4.74
C LEU A 22 3.56 -5.69 -4.74
N VAL A 23 3.53 -4.80 -5.74
CA VAL A 23 4.43 -3.64 -5.82
C VAL A 23 4.24 -2.71 -4.62
N PHE A 24 2.99 -2.36 -4.32
CA PHE A 24 2.66 -1.50 -3.18
C PHE A 24 3.17 -2.09 -1.86
N PHE A 25 2.89 -3.37 -1.61
CA PHE A 25 3.32 -4.04 -0.39
C PHE A 25 4.85 -4.13 -0.28
N SER A 26 5.53 -4.41 -1.40
CA SER A 26 7.00 -4.41 -1.46
C SER A 26 7.58 -3.04 -1.11
N LEU A 27 7.09 -1.97 -1.75
CA LEU A 27 7.56 -0.61 -1.51
C LEU A 27 7.30 -0.15 -0.07
N MET A 28 6.15 -0.51 0.49
CA MET A 28 5.83 -0.23 1.90
C MET A 28 6.87 -0.88 2.84
N ASN A 29 7.21 -2.15 2.63
CA ASN A 29 8.20 -2.83 3.47
C ASN A 29 9.63 -2.32 3.22
N LEU A 30 9.97 -1.93 1.99
CA LEU A 30 11.24 -1.27 1.70
C LEU A 30 11.37 0.05 2.46
N PHE A 31 10.30 0.85 2.47
CA PHE A 31 10.26 2.09 3.24
C PHE A 31 10.47 1.81 4.72
N VAL A 32 9.69 0.88 5.30
CA VAL A 32 9.84 0.48 6.71
C VAL A 32 11.25 -0.03 7.01
N PHE A 33 11.85 -0.83 6.13
CA PHE A 33 13.24 -1.30 6.26
C PHE A 33 14.26 -0.17 6.34
N ILE A 34 14.08 0.89 5.53
CA ILE A 34 14.99 2.04 5.51
C ILE A 34 14.82 2.91 6.77
N ILE A 35 13.58 3.16 7.18
CA ILE A 35 13.30 4.12 8.27
C ILE A 35 13.29 3.48 9.66
N ASN A 36 13.02 2.18 9.75
CA ASN A 36 12.77 1.48 11.00
C ASN A 36 13.54 0.16 11.04
N TRP A 37 14.47 0.08 11.99
CA TRP A 37 15.27 -1.11 12.27
C TRP A 37 14.65 -1.99 13.38
N GLU A 38 13.34 -1.87 13.56
CA GLU A 38 12.55 -2.70 14.46
C GLU A 38 11.30 -3.22 13.73
N THR A 39 10.96 -4.47 13.98
CA THR A 39 9.75 -5.09 13.44
C THR A 39 9.21 -6.13 14.42
N TRP A 40 7.98 -6.59 14.16
CA TRP A 40 7.39 -7.68 14.91
C TRP A 40 7.29 -8.91 14.03
N PHE A 41 7.72 -10.06 14.55
CA PHE A 41 7.65 -11.34 13.86
C PHE A 41 7.01 -12.36 14.80
N PHE A 42 5.81 -12.84 14.46
CA PHE A 42 5.03 -13.74 15.32
C PHE A 42 4.89 -13.25 16.77
N GLY A 43 4.67 -11.93 16.94
CA GLY A 43 4.54 -11.34 18.27
C GLY A 43 5.86 -11.12 19.02
N ILE A 44 6.99 -11.52 18.47
CA ILE A 44 8.30 -11.19 19.05
C ILE A 44 8.79 -9.89 18.42
N ARG A 45 9.09 -8.88 19.25
CA ARG A 45 9.76 -7.66 18.80
C ARG A 45 11.20 -7.99 18.46
N LEU A 46 11.56 -7.77 17.20
CA LEU A 46 12.93 -7.86 16.71
C LEU A 46 13.48 -6.45 16.57
N ALA A 47 14.78 -6.30 16.82
CA ALA A 47 15.52 -5.07 16.60
C ALA A 47 16.87 -5.39 15.92
N GLY A 48 17.50 -4.38 15.35
CA GLY A 48 18.83 -4.53 14.79
C GLY A 48 18.82 -5.32 13.48
N LEU A 49 19.90 -6.07 13.26
CA LEU A 49 20.11 -6.85 12.03
C LEU A 49 18.98 -7.87 11.78
N ASN A 50 18.48 -8.52 12.83
CA ASN A 50 17.42 -9.53 12.71
C ASN A 50 16.12 -8.92 12.19
N ALA A 51 15.75 -7.73 12.66
CA ALA A 51 14.60 -6.99 12.14
C ALA A 51 14.83 -6.57 10.68
N GLY A 52 16.03 -6.09 10.37
CA GLY A 52 16.43 -5.74 9.01
C GLY A 52 16.27 -6.91 8.04
N ILE A 53 16.73 -8.12 8.40
CA ILE A 53 16.59 -9.33 7.57
C ILE A 53 15.12 -9.66 7.31
N VAL A 54 14.27 -9.62 8.35
CA VAL A 54 12.84 -9.92 8.21
C VAL A 54 12.14 -8.90 7.32
N LEU A 55 12.39 -7.60 7.53
CA LEU A 55 11.83 -6.52 6.71
C LEU A 55 12.31 -6.60 5.26
N PHE A 56 13.59 -6.94 5.05
CA PHE A 56 14.14 -7.15 3.72
C PHE A 56 13.47 -8.32 3.00
N ILE A 57 13.19 -9.43 3.70
CA ILE A 57 12.42 -10.56 3.13
C ILE A 57 10.99 -10.12 2.77
N TYR A 58 10.33 -9.35 3.64
CA TYR A 58 8.99 -8.82 3.37
C TYR A 58 8.95 -7.83 2.20
N PHE A 59 10.06 -7.16 1.89
CA PHE A 59 10.23 -6.39 0.65
C PHE A 59 10.50 -7.29 -0.56
N LEU A 60 11.43 -8.24 -0.42
CA LEU A 60 12.01 -8.99 -1.53
C LEU A 60 11.03 -10.00 -2.13
N VAL A 61 10.33 -10.77 -1.29
CA VAL A 61 9.36 -11.79 -1.75
C VAL A 61 8.27 -11.19 -2.66
N PRO A 62 7.54 -10.14 -2.26
CA PRO A 62 6.52 -9.54 -3.12
C PRO A 62 7.14 -8.83 -4.34
N ALA A 63 8.37 -8.30 -4.26
CA ALA A 63 9.08 -7.77 -5.42
C ALA A 63 9.34 -8.87 -6.47
N ILE A 64 9.83 -10.03 -6.03
CA ILE A 64 10.05 -11.20 -6.89
C ILE A 64 8.73 -11.69 -7.47
N LEU A 65 7.66 -11.76 -6.67
CA LEU A 65 6.34 -12.16 -7.18
C LEU A 65 5.79 -11.16 -8.21
N ALA A 66 5.94 -9.85 -7.99
CA ALA A 66 5.56 -8.83 -8.97
C ALA A 66 6.38 -8.96 -10.25
N TYR A 67 7.69 -9.19 -10.13
CA TYR A 67 8.58 -9.43 -11.26
C TYR A 67 8.20 -10.70 -12.04
N LEU A 68 7.90 -11.81 -11.36
CA LEU A 68 7.46 -13.06 -11.98
C LEU A 68 6.11 -12.90 -12.66
N LEU A 69 5.19 -12.14 -12.05
CA LEU A 69 3.90 -11.81 -12.65
C LEU A 69 4.10 -11.06 -13.97
N TYR A 70 4.99 -10.05 -13.97
CA TYR A 70 5.35 -9.25 -15.14
C TYR A 70 6.06 -10.05 -16.23
N MET A 71 7.07 -10.84 -15.86
CA MET A 71 7.92 -11.56 -16.80
C MET A 71 7.21 -12.78 -17.41
N TYR A 72 6.26 -13.39 -16.67
CA TYR A 72 5.56 -14.59 -17.10
C TYR A 72 4.03 -14.42 -16.97
N PRO A 73 3.40 -13.60 -17.82
CA PRO A 73 1.95 -13.36 -17.79
C PRO A 73 1.12 -14.63 -18.06
N GLY A 74 1.69 -15.67 -18.67
CA GLY A 74 1.03 -16.98 -18.82
C GLY A 74 1.04 -17.86 -17.57
N LYS A 75 1.74 -17.46 -16.50
CA LYS A 75 1.88 -18.23 -15.24
C LYS A 75 1.19 -17.55 -14.05
N THR A 76 0.20 -16.71 -14.31
CA THR A 76 -0.56 -15.95 -13.32
C THR A 76 -1.21 -16.81 -12.25
N ALA A 77 -1.70 -18.01 -12.59
CA ALA A 77 -2.20 -18.98 -11.62
C ALA A 77 -1.16 -19.30 -10.53
N ILE A 78 0.08 -19.62 -10.94
CA ILE A 78 1.16 -20.01 -10.02
C ILE A 78 1.52 -18.80 -9.14
N THR A 79 1.68 -17.63 -9.74
CA THR A 79 2.03 -16.41 -9.00
C THR A 79 0.93 -16.00 -8.02
N SER A 80 -0.34 -16.20 -8.37
CA SER A 80 -1.49 -15.94 -7.49
C SER A 80 -1.51 -16.89 -6.30
N ILE A 81 -1.25 -18.19 -6.52
CA ILE A 81 -1.12 -19.18 -5.43
C ILE A 81 0.01 -18.78 -4.47
N LEU A 82 1.19 -18.44 -5.00
CA LEU A 82 2.33 -18.01 -4.18
C LEU A 82 2.02 -16.72 -3.41
N SER A 83 1.31 -15.77 -4.03
CA SER A 83 0.84 -14.56 -3.38
C SER A 83 -0.13 -14.85 -2.23
N VAL A 84 -1.08 -15.77 -2.41
CA VAL A 84 -1.99 -16.21 -1.34
C VAL A 84 -1.21 -16.78 -0.16
N PHE A 85 -0.26 -17.69 -0.40
CA PHE A 85 0.58 -18.24 0.67
C PHE A 85 1.35 -17.15 1.42
N PHE A 86 1.94 -16.21 0.68
CA PHE A 86 2.70 -15.10 1.26
C PHE A 86 1.82 -14.18 2.12
N PHE A 87 0.66 -13.77 1.62
CA PHE A 87 -0.23 -12.88 2.37
C PHE A 87 -0.92 -13.57 3.54
N VAL A 88 -1.26 -14.87 3.42
CA VAL A 88 -1.79 -15.65 4.55
C VAL A 88 -0.74 -15.77 5.65
N PHE A 89 0.51 -16.09 5.31
CA PHE A 89 1.61 -16.15 6.28
C PHE A 89 1.81 -14.80 6.99
N THR A 90 1.85 -13.71 6.23
CA THR A 90 1.99 -12.36 6.77
C THR A 90 0.80 -11.96 7.63
N PHE A 91 -0.42 -12.33 7.23
CA PHE A 91 -1.64 -12.11 7.99
C PHE A 91 -1.61 -12.83 9.33
N ILE A 92 -1.18 -14.09 9.38
CA ILE A 92 -1.05 -14.86 10.63
C ILE A 92 -0.03 -14.18 11.56
N SER A 93 1.16 -13.87 11.05
CA SER A 93 2.21 -13.17 11.81
C SER A 93 1.72 -11.82 12.37
N SER A 94 1.02 -11.03 11.54
CA SER A 94 0.43 -9.76 11.94
C SER A 94 -0.70 -9.92 12.94
N SER A 95 -1.50 -10.98 12.86
CA SER A 95 -2.63 -11.22 13.78
C SER A 95 -2.12 -11.59 15.16
N ILE A 96 -1.13 -12.48 15.25
CA ILE A 96 -0.47 -12.82 16.53
C ILE A 96 0.10 -11.56 17.18
N THR A 97 0.77 -10.72 16.40
CA THR A 97 1.30 -9.43 16.87
C THR A 97 0.19 -8.50 17.35
N THR A 98 -0.92 -8.41 16.62
CA THR A 98 -2.06 -7.54 16.97
C THR A 98 -2.74 -7.98 18.27
N ILE A 99 -2.93 -9.29 18.44
CA ILE A 99 -3.51 -9.87 19.67
C ILE A 99 -2.63 -9.52 20.87
N GLN A 100 -1.31 -9.69 20.75
CA GLN A 100 -0.38 -9.38 21.84
C GLN A 100 -0.34 -7.88 22.16
N LEU A 101 -0.25 -7.01 21.14
CA LEU A 101 -0.20 -5.56 21.34
C LEU A 101 -1.52 -4.97 21.87
N SER A 102 -2.65 -5.60 21.57
CA SER A 102 -3.97 -5.14 22.01
C SER A 102 -4.45 -5.80 23.31
N ASN A 103 -3.62 -6.62 23.96
CA ASN A 103 -4.01 -7.44 25.11
C ASN A 103 -5.30 -8.25 24.84
N GLY A 104 -5.45 -8.76 23.62
CA GLY A 104 -6.60 -9.58 23.20
C GLY A 104 -7.85 -8.80 22.76
N VAL A 105 -7.85 -7.46 22.78
CA VAL A 105 -9.02 -6.66 22.37
C VAL A 105 -9.24 -6.71 20.85
N LYS A 106 -8.16 -6.78 20.06
CA LYS A 106 -8.22 -6.90 18.59
C LYS A 106 -7.66 -8.24 18.15
N SER A 107 -8.41 -8.94 17.30
CA SER A 107 -8.04 -10.27 16.82
C SER A 107 -7.09 -10.25 15.61
N PHE A 108 -7.19 -9.25 14.74
CA PHE A 108 -6.36 -9.20 13.52
C PHE A 108 -6.19 -7.78 12.96
N ASN A 109 -5.25 -7.65 12.03
CA ASN A 109 -5.02 -6.44 11.25
C ASN A 109 -5.86 -6.47 9.97
N GLY A 110 -6.87 -5.61 9.87
CA GLY A 110 -7.76 -5.53 8.70
C GLY A 110 -7.03 -5.24 7.39
N PHE A 111 -5.91 -4.51 7.44
CA PHE A 111 -5.11 -4.21 6.25
C PHE A 111 -4.53 -5.48 5.60
N MET A 112 -4.00 -6.39 6.41
CA MET A 112 -3.48 -7.67 5.93
C MET A 112 -4.60 -8.60 5.43
N ALA A 113 -5.78 -8.54 6.05
CA ALA A 113 -6.95 -9.29 5.60
C ALA A 113 -7.38 -8.88 4.18
N ILE A 114 -7.34 -7.58 3.86
CA ILE A 114 -7.67 -7.06 2.53
C ILE A 114 -6.74 -7.68 1.47
N PHE A 115 -5.43 -7.74 1.72
CA PHE A 115 -4.50 -8.35 0.76
C PHE A 115 -4.74 -9.84 0.55
N VAL A 116 -5.04 -10.58 1.61
CA VAL A 116 -5.43 -12.00 1.50
C VAL A 116 -6.68 -12.15 0.63
N VAL A 117 -7.71 -11.34 0.88
CA VAL A 117 -8.97 -11.37 0.11
C VAL A 117 -8.73 -11.01 -1.35
N ILE A 118 -7.91 -9.99 -1.65
CA ILE A 118 -7.58 -9.62 -3.03
C ILE A 118 -6.85 -10.77 -3.73
N SER A 119 -5.83 -11.36 -3.12
CA SER A 119 -5.08 -12.47 -3.74
C SER A 119 -5.96 -13.71 -3.95
N LEU A 120 -6.88 -14.00 -3.03
CA LEU A 120 -7.86 -15.06 -3.20
C LEU A 120 -8.86 -14.77 -4.33
N ALA A 121 -9.34 -13.53 -4.43
CA ALA A 121 -10.26 -13.11 -5.48
C ALA A 121 -9.60 -13.20 -6.87
N VAL A 122 -8.33 -12.80 -6.99
CA VAL A 122 -7.55 -12.94 -8.22
C VAL A 122 -7.34 -14.41 -8.57
N LEU A 123 -6.96 -15.25 -7.61
CA LEU A 123 -6.81 -16.69 -7.84
C LEU A 123 -8.13 -17.33 -8.30
N ALA A 124 -9.24 -17.04 -7.61
CA ALA A 124 -10.55 -17.56 -7.95
C ALA A 124 -11.00 -17.09 -9.34
N GLY A 125 -10.84 -15.78 -9.62
CA GLY A 125 -11.18 -15.22 -10.92
C GLY A 125 -10.37 -15.81 -12.06
N HIS A 126 -9.07 -16.04 -11.85
CA HIS A 126 -8.21 -16.68 -12.85
C HIS A 126 -8.55 -18.16 -13.06
N LEU A 127 -8.89 -18.91 -12.00
CA LEU A 127 -9.34 -20.30 -12.12
C LEU A 127 -10.70 -20.42 -12.84
N ILE A 128 -11.61 -19.48 -12.59
CA ILE A 128 -12.92 -19.42 -13.25
C ILE A 128 -12.72 -19.03 -14.72
N ALA A 129 -11.99 -17.95 -15.01
CA ALA A 129 -11.72 -17.49 -16.37
C ALA A 129 -10.95 -18.55 -17.18
N GLY A 130 -9.95 -19.19 -16.57
CA GLY A 130 -9.17 -20.27 -17.17
C GLY A 130 -9.96 -21.53 -17.50
N ARG A 131 -11.18 -21.69 -16.97
CA ARG A 131 -12.10 -22.77 -17.36
C ARG A 131 -12.88 -22.46 -18.65
N PHE A 132 -13.07 -21.18 -18.95
CA PHE A 132 -13.85 -20.73 -20.13
C PHE A 132 -12.96 -20.42 -21.34
N TYR A 133 -11.65 -20.30 -21.14
CA TYR A 133 -10.67 -20.18 -22.20
C TYR A 133 -10.05 -21.53 -22.51
N ASP A 134 -10.20 -21.98 -23.76
CA ASP A 134 -9.53 -23.20 -24.20
C ASP A 134 -8.01 -22.92 -24.23
N ARG A 135 -7.27 -23.65 -23.39
CA ARG A 135 -5.85 -23.41 -23.11
C ARG A 135 -4.99 -23.51 -24.38
N GLU A 136 -5.49 -24.19 -25.39
CA GLU A 136 -4.84 -24.40 -26.69
C GLU A 136 -4.93 -23.18 -27.60
N GLU A 137 -5.96 -22.35 -27.51
CA GLU A 137 -6.11 -21.15 -28.36
C GLU A 137 -5.11 -20.06 -27.94
N TYR A 138 -4.91 -19.86 -26.63
CA TYR A 138 -3.94 -18.90 -26.10
C TYR A 138 -2.48 -19.31 -26.35
N HIS A 139 -2.20 -20.62 -26.43
CA HIS A 139 -0.89 -21.16 -26.80
C HIS A 139 -0.65 -21.18 -28.32
N LYS A 140 -1.69 -21.37 -29.15
CA LYS A 140 -1.58 -21.23 -30.60
C LYS A 140 -1.43 -19.78 -31.03
N GLU A 141 -2.13 -18.85 -30.38
CA GLU A 141 -1.96 -17.40 -30.57
C GLU A 141 -0.52 -17.03 -30.17
N ASN A 142 -0.02 -17.39 -28.98
CA ASN A 142 1.39 -17.10 -28.61
C ASN A 142 2.48 -17.85 -29.42
N ASN A 143 2.21 -19.05 -29.96
CA ASN A 143 3.20 -19.80 -30.75
C ASN A 143 3.20 -19.41 -32.25
N ASN A 144 2.08 -18.96 -32.80
CA ASN A 144 2.03 -18.40 -34.16
C ASN A 144 2.30 -16.88 -34.17
N GLU A 145 2.14 -16.20 -33.04
CA GLU A 145 2.52 -14.79 -32.84
C GLU A 145 3.95 -14.60 -32.31
N GLY A 146 4.79 -15.64 -32.41
CA GLY A 146 6.24 -15.49 -32.30
C GLY A 146 6.82 -14.45 -33.27
N GLU A 147 6.07 -14.06 -34.30
CA GLU A 147 6.36 -12.92 -35.18
C GLU A 147 5.33 -11.76 -35.17
N VAL A 148 4.12 -11.91 -34.60
CA VAL A 148 3.03 -10.93 -34.79
C VAL A 148 2.60 -10.16 -33.53
N SER A 149 2.93 -10.59 -32.31
CA SER A 149 2.48 -9.93 -31.07
C SER A 149 3.60 -9.30 -30.22
N LYS A 150 4.67 -8.86 -30.88
CA LYS A 150 5.47 -7.75 -30.35
C LYS A 150 4.88 -6.40 -30.75
N THR A 151 4.26 -6.31 -31.92
CA THR A 151 3.86 -5.03 -32.54
C THR A 151 2.62 -4.39 -31.90
N ASP A 152 1.63 -5.18 -31.48
CA ASP A 152 0.39 -4.63 -30.88
C ASP A 152 0.53 -4.34 -29.38
N LEU A 153 1.45 -5.01 -28.70
CA LEU A 153 1.89 -4.59 -27.37
C LEU A 153 2.91 -3.44 -27.44
N GLU A 154 3.83 -3.39 -28.42
CA GLU A 154 4.71 -2.22 -28.66
C GLU A 154 3.95 -0.96 -29.11
N GLY A 155 2.77 -1.13 -29.70
CA GLY A 155 1.89 -0.04 -30.12
C GLY A 155 1.11 0.61 -28.98
N ILE A 156 0.84 -0.14 -27.90
CA ILE A 156 0.14 0.35 -26.69
C ILE A 156 1.12 0.63 -25.53
N MET A 157 2.20 -0.13 -25.44
CA MET A 157 3.30 -0.02 -24.47
C MET A 157 4.57 0.29 -25.24
N GLY A 158 4.97 1.57 -25.24
CA GLY A 158 6.05 2.08 -26.04
C GLY A 158 7.34 1.28 -25.86
N LYS A 159 8.17 1.29 -26.91
CA LYS A 159 9.43 0.57 -27.19
C LYS A 159 10.44 0.34 -26.05
N ASN A 160 10.22 0.88 -24.87
CA ASN A 160 11.05 0.75 -23.68
C ASN A 160 10.23 0.16 -22.52
N PRO A 161 10.30 -1.17 -22.29
CA PRO A 161 9.55 -1.86 -21.22
C PRO A 161 9.90 -1.35 -19.81
N ILE A 162 11.01 -0.62 -19.68
CA ILE A 162 11.43 0.04 -18.45
C ILE A 162 10.46 1.18 -18.08
N TYR A 163 10.00 2.01 -19.03
CA TYR A 163 9.14 3.16 -18.74
C TYR A 163 7.70 2.77 -18.43
N ASP A 164 7.16 1.71 -19.06
CA ASP A 164 5.80 1.23 -18.78
C ASP A 164 5.67 0.48 -17.46
N LEU A 165 6.78 -0.01 -16.90
CA LEU A 165 6.83 -0.46 -15.51
C LEU A 165 7.09 0.72 -14.54
N LEU A 166 7.90 1.69 -14.97
CA LEU A 166 8.23 2.88 -14.20
C LEU A 166 7.01 3.77 -13.98
N ILE A 167 6.10 3.95 -14.94
CA ILE A 167 4.93 4.82 -14.77
C ILE A 167 3.99 4.32 -13.66
N PRO A 168 3.53 3.06 -13.62
CA PRO A 168 2.72 2.54 -12.51
C PRO A 168 3.54 2.37 -11.23
N ALA A 169 4.85 2.09 -11.30
CA ALA A 169 5.71 2.04 -10.11
C ALA A 169 5.95 3.45 -9.51
N ILE A 170 6.09 4.48 -10.35
CA ILE A 170 6.14 5.90 -9.99
C ILE A 170 4.78 6.33 -9.46
N ALA A 171 3.68 5.94 -10.10
CA ALA A 171 2.34 6.26 -9.62
C ALA A 171 2.06 5.58 -8.28
N ALA A 172 2.43 4.30 -8.11
CA ALA A 172 2.34 3.59 -6.84
C ALA A 172 3.29 4.19 -5.79
N PHE A 173 4.51 4.57 -6.17
CA PHE A 173 5.45 5.30 -5.33
C PHE A 173 4.88 6.65 -4.93
N PHE A 174 4.26 7.42 -5.83
CA PHE A 174 3.61 8.68 -5.54
C PHE A 174 2.32 8.48 -4.75
N ILE A 175 1.58 7.39 -4.89
CA ILE A 175 0.42 7.07 -4.05
C ILE A 175 0.92 6.73 -2.64
N VAL A 176 1.96 5.91 -2.49
CA VAL A 176 2.65 5.64 -1.22
C VAL A 176 3.25 6.92 -0.64
N LEU A 177 3.80 7.79 -1.48
CA LEU A 177 4.34 9.08 -1.10
C LEU A 177 3.21 10.05 -0.75
N LEU A 178 2.06 10.05 -1.42
CA LEU A 178 0.94 10.97 -1.19
C LEU A 178 0.14 10.57 0.05
N PHE A 179 -0.08 9.26 0.27
CA PHE A 179 -0.68 8.72 1.49
C PHE A 179 0.33 8.65 2.65
N GLY A 180 1.61 8.45 2.37
CA GLY A 180 2.72 8.63 3.32
C GLY A 180 2.95 10.09 3.69
N ILE A 181 2.80 11.01 2.73
CA ILE A 181 2.78 12.47 2.90
C ILE A 181 1.51 12.88 3.65
N ALA A 182 0.38 12.22 3.45
CA ALA A 182 -0.82 12.47 4.25
C ALA A 182 -0.62 12.12 5.73
N MET A 183 0.34 11.25 6.08
CA MET A 183 0.83 11.04 7.45
C MET A 183 1.99 12.00 7.82
N LEU A 184 2.80 12.40 6.83
CA LEU A 184 3.88 13.38 6.98
C LEU A 184 3.37 14.81 7.25
N ILE A 185 2.20 15.19 6.73
CA ILE A 185 1.56 16.50 6.94
C ILE A 185 1.15 16.65 8.41
N PRO A 186 0.42 15.70 9.04
CA PRO A 186 0.21 15.69 10.49
C PRO A 186 1.52 15.66 11.28
N ALA A 187 2.52 14.89 10.86
CA ALA A 187 3.81 14.79 11.56
C ALA A 187 4.64 16.08 11.50
N LEU A 188 4.71 16.73 10.34
CA LEU A 188 5.35 18.04 10.13
C LEU A 188 4.58 19.13 10.87
N PHE A 189 3.24 19.10 10.85
CA PHE A 189 2.41 20.01 11.63
C PHE A 189 2.69 19.86 13.13
N LEU A 190 2.78 18.63 13.64
CA LEU A 190 3.08 18.33 15.04
C LEU A 190 4.51 18.80 15.41
N LEU A 191 5.49 18.65 14.50
CA LEU A 191 6.84 19.21 14.64
C LEU A 191 6.87 20.74 14.68
N ILE A 192 6.06 21.42 13.85
CA ILE A 192 5.93 22.89 13.86
C ILE A 192 5.31 23.36 15.18
N VAL A 193 4.25 22.68 15.65
CA VAL A 193 3.60 22.99 16.94
C VAL A 193 4.59 22.81 18.10
N ILE A 194 5.34 21.71 18.14
CA ILE A 194 6.39 21.48 19.16
C ILE A 194 7.45 22.58 19.11
N SER A 195 7.90 22.97 17.91
CA SER A 195 8.93 24.00 17.73
C SER A 195 8.45 25.37 18.21
N VAL A 196 7.20 25.75 17.91
CA VAL A 196 6.58 27.01 18.37
C VAL A 196 6.46 27.02 19.90
N ILE A 197 6.05 25.91 20.51
CA ILE A 197 5.96 25.77 21.98
C ILE A 197 7.34 25.92 22.61
N MET A 198 8.38 25.29 22.06
CA MET A 198 9.74 25.41 22.58
C MET A 198 10.31 26.83 22.43
N ILE A 199 10.08 27.50 21.30
CA ILE A 199 10.49 28.88 21.07
C ILE A 199 9.77 29.83 22.02
N SER A 200 8.46 29.65 22.21
CA SER A 200 7.65 30.44 23.15
C SER A 200 8.15 30.30 24.59
N LYS A 201 8.47 29.07 25.02
CA LYS A 201 9.01 28.78 26.35
C LYS A 201 10.40 29.36 26.58
N ARG A 202 11.20 29.54 25.51
CA ARG A 202 12.53 30.17 25.57
C ARG A 202 12.46 31.70 25.61
N ALA A 203 11.43 32.30 25.00
CA ALA A 203 11.24 33.75 24.92
C ALA A 203 10.67 34.39 26.20
N THR A 204 10.07 33.62 27.10
CA THR A 204 9.54 34.10 28.40
C THR A 204 10.62 34.47 29.43
N GLY A 205 11.90 34.32 29.10
CA GLY A 205 13.03 34.69 29.96
C GLY A 205 13.45 36.15 29.93
N THR A 206 12.94 36.98 29.01
CA THR A 206 13.42 38.37 28.82
C THR A 206 12.28 39.39 28.80
N GLY A 207 11.97 39.92 29.99
CA GLY A 207 11.77 41.36 30.27
C GLY A 207 10.65 42.20 29.63
N GLU A 208 9.95 41.79 28.57
CA GLU A 208 8.87 42.58 27.95
C GLU A 208 7.55 41.79 27.86
N ARG A 209 6.89 41.62 29.00
CA ARG A 209 5.78 40.66 29.18
C ARG A 209 4.43 41.07 28.58
N SER A 210 3.97 42.30 28.76
CA SER A 210 2.52 42.60 28.64
C SER A 210 1.96 42.69 27.20
N LYS A 211 2.75 43.19 26.24
CA LYS A 211 2.28 43.40 24.85
C LYS A 211 2.56 42.19 23.94
N ARG A 212 3.68 41.48 24.19
CA ARG A 212 4.06 40.25 23.46
C ARG A 212 3.24 39.03 23.87
N GLU A 213 2.84 38.91 25.15
CA GLU A 213 1.99 37.78 25.59
C GLU A 213 0.62 37.79 24.91
N ARG A 214 0.02 38.97 24.67
CA ARG A 214 -1.26 39.08 23.96
C ARG A 214 -1.14 38.68 22.49
N LEU A 215 -0.07 39.09 21.81
CA LEU A 215 0.19 38.67 20.42
C LEU A 215 0.42 37.17 20.35
N ASN A 216 1.28 36.62 21.22
CA ASN A 216 1.60 35.20 21.22
C ASN A 216 0.39 34.32 21.57
N MET A 217 -0.49 34.77 22.47
CA MET A 217 -1.76 34.08 22.72
C MET A 217 -2.69 34.12 21.51
N HIS A 218 -2.70 35.21 20.74
CA HIS A 218 -3.51 35.30 19.53
C HIS A 218 -3.01 34.34 18.44
N TYR A 219 -1.70 34.29 18.21
CA TYR A 219 -1.09 33.34 17.26
C TYR A 219 -1.25 31.88 17.70
N ALA A 220 -1.09 31.58 18.98
CA ALA A 220 -1.30 30.23 19.50
C ALA A 220 -2.76 29.78 19.33
N ARG A 221 -3.74 30.67 19.58
CA ARG A 221 -5.16 30.38 19.35
C ARG A 221 -5.48 30.19 17.87
N LEU A 222 -4.85 30.98 16.98
CA LEU A 222 -5.06 30.87 15.54
C LEU A 222 -4.45 29.57 14.98
N LEU A 223 -3.24 29.20 15.41
CA LEU A 223 -2.59 27.94 15.05
C LEU A 223 -3.35 26.72 15.61
N PHE A 224 -3.87 26.83 16.83
CA PHE A 224 -4.70 25.79 17.43
C PHE A 224 -6.03 25.61 16.69
N ALA A 225 -6.70 26.72 16.33
CA ALA A 225 -7.93 26.68 15.53
C ALA A 225 -7.69 26.11 14.13
N MET A 226 -6.58 26.46 13.46
CA MET A 226 -6.20 25.86 12.18
C MET A 226 -5.88 24.37 12.31
N GLY A 227 -5.21 23.96 13.39
CA GLY A 227 -4.94 22.54 13.68
C GLY A 227 -6.22 21.73 13.90
N ILE A 228 -7.16 22.26 14.67
CA ILE A 228 -8.47 21.63 14.88
C ILE A 228 -9.24 21.51 13.56
N MET A 229 -9.28 22.58 12.76
CA MET A 229 -9.93 22.57 11.44
C MET A 229 -9.32 21.52 10.51
N MET A 230 -8.00 21.36 10.52
CA MET A 230 -7.30 20.37 9.69
C MET A 230 -7.55 18.93 10.18
N ILE A 231 -7.59 18.71 11.49
CA ILE A 231 -7.93 17.40 12.08
C ILE A 231 -9.38 17.04 11.78
N ILE A 232 -10.33 17.99 11.93
CA ILE A 232 -11.74 17.79 11.58
C ILE A 232 -11.88 17.48 10.09
N PHE A 233 -11.14 18.18 9.22
CA PHE A 233 -11.15 17.93 7.79
C PHE A 233 -10.65 16.52 7.44
N VAL A 234 -9.56 16.07 8.08
CA VAL A 234 -9.02 14.70 7.89
C VAL A 234 -9.98 13.64 8.46
N ILE A 235 -10.56 13.88 9.63
CA ILE A 235 -11.56 12.98 10.24
C ILE A 235 -12.80 12.89 9.33
N LEU A 236 -13.29 14.01 8.80
CA LEU A 236 -14.43 14.00 7.88
C LEU A 236 -14.10 13.26 6.59
N LEU A 237 -12.91 13.47 6.02
CA LEU A 237 -12.46 12.73 4.84
C LEU A 237 -12.38 11.21 5.07
N TYR A 238 -12.02 10.79 6.28
CA TYR A 238 -11.83 9.37 6.59
C TYR A 238 -13.09 8.67 7.12
N PHE A 239 -13.90 9.35 7.93
CA PHE A 239 -15.08 8.77 8.57
C PHE A 239 -16.36 8.95 7.79
N VAL A 240 -16.51 10.01 6.98
CA VAL A 240 -17.72 10.19 6.16
C VAL A 240 -17.94 9.00 5.22
N PRO A 241 -16.92 8.48 4.50
CA PRO A 241 -17.11 7.29 3.66
C PRO A 241 -17.46 6.03 4.47
N VAL A 242 -16.85 5.85 5.65
CA VAL A 242 -17.05 4.67 6.51
C VAL A 242 -18.44 4.69 7.15
N PHE A 243 -18.93 5.87 7.56
CA PHE A 243 -20.25 6.07 8.14
C PHE A 243 -21.38 5.85 7.12
N PHE A 244 -21.18 6.24 5.86
CA PHE A 244 -22.12 5.91 4.78
C PHE A 244 -22.14 4.43 4.41
N MET A 245 -21.05 3.68 4.68
CA MET A 245 -21.01 2.23 4.47
C MET A 245 -21.64 1.41 5.61
N THR A 246 -21.70 1.93 6.84
CA THR A 246 -22.23 1.19 8.00
C THR A 246 -23.74 1.37 8.22
N ASN A 247 -24.38 2.36 7.60
CA ASN A 247 -25.79 2.69 7.83
C ASN A 247 -26.75 2.17 6.73
N ARG A 248 -26.39 1.08 6.05
CA ARG A 248 -27.26 0.34 5.10
C ARG A 248 -27.63 -1.07 5.59
N GLY A 249 -27.67 -1.28 6.91
CA GLY A 249 -28.13 -2.52 7.55
C GLY A 249 -28.85 -2.23 8.85
#